data_AF-A0A372IL71-F1
#
_entry.id   AF-A0A372IL71-F1
#
_cell.length_a   1.000
_cell.length_b   1.000
_cell.length_c   1.000
_cell.angle_alpha   90.00
_cell.angle_beta   90.00
_cell.angle_gamma   90.00
#
_symmetry.space_group_name_H-M   'P 1'
#
loop_
_entity.id
_entity.type
_entity.pdbx_description
1 polymer ?
#
loop_
_entity_poly.entity_id
_entity_poly.type
_entity_poly.pdbx_seq_one_letter_code
_entity_poly.pdbx_strand_id
1 'polypeptide(L)' 'MADSSETKSIPQVHAEEIRRLIHDLGNALEIVLQTSFLLGTVEMDESAKQWRGMLDQGVRQAAQVNSQLRDYLLSHTQS' A
#
# COMPACT_ATOMS: atom_id res chain seq x y z
N MET A 1 -10.12 -40.37 4.80
CA MET A 1 -10.00 -38.98 5.26
C MET A 1 -8.54 -38.78 5.63
N ALA A 2 -7.80 -38.04 4.80
CA ALA A 2 -6.42 -37.65 5.09
C ALA A 2 -6.35 -36.12 5.04
N ASP A 3 -5.79 -35.62 6.12
CA ASP A 3 -5.69 -34.27 6.64
C ASP A 3 -4.67 -33.40 5.87
N SER A 4 -4.59 -32.14 6.28
CA SER A 4 -3.59 -31.10 6.00
C SER A 4 -3.79 -30.26 4.74
N SER A 5 -4.64 -29.24 4.88
CA SER A 5 -4.43 -27.95 4.22
C SER A 5 -3.07 -27.39 4.65
N GLU A 6 -1.99 -27.85 4.02
CA GLU A 6 -0.69 -27.18 4.07
C GLU A 6 -0.88 -25.78 3.50
N THR A 7 -1.05 -24.78 4.37
CA THR A 7 -0.80 -23.39 4.03
C THR A 7 0.65 -23.30 3.59
N LYS A 8 0.89 -23.38 2.26
CA LYS A 8 2.20 -23.16 1.65
C LYS A 8 2.71 -21.80 2.09
N SER A 9 3.68 -21.82 3.02
CA SER A 9 4.42 -20.63 3.39
C SER A 9 5.09 -20.05 2.17
N ILE A 10 5.09 -18.72 2.05
CA ILE A 10 5.88 -18.00 1.07
C ILE A 10 7.36 -18.31 1.33
N PRO A 11 8.13 -18.79 0.33
CA PRO A 11 9.55 -19.04 0.51
C PRO A 11 10.29 -17.75 0.86
N GLN A 12 11.30 -17.84 1.74
CA GLN A 12 11.99 -16.69 2.31
C GLN A 12 12.52 -15.70 1.26
N VAL A 13 13.17 -16.19 0.20
CA VAL A 13 13.71 -15.34 -0.88
C VAL A 13 12.62 -14.52 -1.57
N HIS A 14 11.44 -15.10 -1.79
CA HIS A 14 10.31 -14.35 -2.34
C HIS A 14 9.75 -13.36 -1.33
N ALA A 15 9.68 -13.72 -0.04
CA ALA A 15 9.21 -12.81 0.99
C ALA A 15 10.10 -11.58 1.16
N GLU A 16 11.43 -11.74 1.07
CA GLU A 16 12.38 -10.63 1.12
C GLU A 16 12.16 -9.63 -0.02
N GLU A 17 12.02 -10.12 -1.26
CA GLU A 17 11.76 -9.27 -2.41
C GLU A 17 10.39 -8.58 -2.33
N ILE A 18 9.35 -9.28 -1.87
CA ILE A 18 8.03 -8.68 -1.65
C ILE A 18 8.10 -7.60 -0.57
N ARG A 19 8.86 -7.79 0.53
CA ARG A 19 9.07 -6.74 1.54
C ARG A 19 9.73 -5.51 0.93
N ARG A 20 10.74 -5.68 0.08
CA ARG A 20 11.40 -4.58 -0.64
C ARG A 20 10.40 -3.82 -1.51
N LEU A 21 9.62 -4.52 -2.33
CA LEU A 21 8.62 -3.90 -3.20
C LEU A 21 7.52 -3.16 -2.42
N ILE A 22 7.03 -3.73 -1.32
CA ILE A 22 6.03 -3.11 -0.44
C ILE A 22 6.61 -1.86 0.27
N HIS A 23 7.89 -1.91 0.63
CA HIS A 23 8.61 -0.74 1.15
C HIS A 23 8.69 0.38 0.11
N ASP A 24 9.14 0.06 -1.10
CA ASP A 24 9.29 1.04 -2.19
C ASP A 24 7.94 1.63 -2.60
N LEU A 25 6.88 0.82 -2.64
CA LEU A 25 5.51 1.28 -2.86
C LEU A 25 5.05 2.22 -1.72
N GLY A 26 5.37 1.89 -0.48
CA GLY A 26 5.07 2.76 0.67
C GLY A 26 5.69 4.14 0.53
N ASN A 27 6.97 4.22 0.13
CA ASN A 27 7.66 5.48 -0.08
C ASN A 27 7.03 6.30 -1.21
N ALA A 28 6.67 5.66 -2.31
CA ALA A 28 5.98 6.33 -3.42
C ALA A 28 4.61 6.89 -2.98
N LEU A 29 3.84 6.13 -2.19
CA LEU A 29 2.54 6.56 -1.67
C LEU A 29 2.66 7.72 -0.68
N GLU A 30 3.70 7.71 0.16
CA GLU A 30 3.98 8.80 1.08
C GLU A 30 4.24 10.12 0.33
N ILE A 31 5.06 10.09 -0.72
CA ILE A 31 5.34 11.26 -1.56
C ILE A 31 4.03 11.80 -2.18
N VAL A 32 3.18 10.92 -2.71
CA VAL A 32 1.89 11.32 -3.31
C VAL A 32 0.95 11.91 -2.26
N LEU A 33 0.87 11.32 -1.06
CA LEU A 33 0.03 11.82 0.03
C LEU A 33 0.49 13.20 0.51
N GLN A 34 1.81 13.38 0.73
CA GLN A 34 2.38 14.67 1.10
C GLN A 34 2.15 15.72 0.01
N THR A 35 2.26 15.35 -1.26
CA THR A 35 1.99 16.23 -2.39
C THR A 35 0.51 16.64 -2.44
N SER A 36 -0.41 15.68 -2.26
CA SER A 36 -1.86 15.95 -2.19
C SER A 36 -2.21 16.89 -1.03
N PHE A 37 -1.54 16.74 0.11
CA PHE A 37 -1.68 17.63 1.26
C PHE A 37 -1.21 19.06 0.94
N LEU A 38 -0.02 19.23 0.38
CA LEU A 38 0.52 20.54 -0.03
C LEU A 38 -0.33 21.21 -1.11
N LEU A 39 -0.88 20.45 -2.06
CA LEU A 39 -1.85 21.00 -3.02
C LEU A 39 -3.12 21.52 -2.37
N GLY A 40 -3.47 21.03 -1.17
CA GLY A 40 -4.58 21.55 -0.38
C GLY A 40 -4.31 22.91 0.28
N THR A 41 -3.07 23.39 0.28
CA THR A 41 -2.70 24.67 0.91
C THR A 41 -2.60 25.82 -0.09
N VAL A 42 -2.81 25.57 -1.39
CA VAL A 42 -2.82 26.61 -2.43
C VAL A 42 -4.25 26.94 -2.85
N GLU A 43 -4.47 28.14 -3.39
CA GLU A 43 -5.77 28.48 -3.97
C GLU A 43 -6.07 27.59 -5.17
N MET A 44 -7.27 27.03 -5.20
CA MET A 44 -7.75 26.11 -6.22
C MET A 44 -9.17 26.52 -6.62
N ASP A 45 -9.46 26.41 -7.91
CA ASP A 45 -10.85 26.43 -8.37
C ASP A 45 -11.60 25.15 -7.95
N GLU A 46 -12.91 25.13 -8.18
CA GLU A 46 -13.76 24.01 -7.78
C GLU A 46 -13.41 22.69 -8.48
N SER A 47 -12.96 22.74 -9.74
CA SER A 47 -12.54 21.54 -10.48
C SER A 47 -11.25 20.96 -9.90
N ALA A 48 -10.26 21.80 -9.61
CA ALA A 48 -9.02 21.41 -8.98
C ALA A 48 -9.25 20.83 -7.58
N LYS A 49 -10.17 21.39 -6.79
CA LYS A 49 -10.57 20.82 -5.48
C LYS A 49 -11.17 19.42 -5.64
N GLN A 50 -12.02 19.21 -6.65
CA GLN A 50 -12.63 17.90 -6.91
C GLN A 50 -11.56 16.86 -7.29
N TRP A 51 -10.65 17.19 -8.20
CA TRP A 51 -9.55 16.29 -8.60
C TRP A 51 -8.62 15.98 -7.43
N ARG A 52 -8.32 16.96 -6.58
CA ARG A 52 -7.57 16.73 -5.35
C ARG A 52 -8.29 15.77 -4.41
N GLY A 53 -9.62 15.88 -4.29
CA GLY A 53 -10.43 14.92 -3.53
C GLY A 53 -10.31 13.49 -4.07
N MET A 54 -10.34 13.32 -5.39
CA MET A 54 -10.13 12.03 -6.04
C MET A 54 -8.72 11.49 -5.79
N LEU A 55 -7.69 12.34 -5.85
CA LEU A 55 -6.30 11.99 -5.55
C LEU A 55 -6.15 11.53 -4.09
N ASP A 56 -6.66 12.31 -3.13
CA ASP A 56 -6.59 11.98 -1.70
C ASP A 56 -7.30 10.66 -1.39
N GLN A 57 -8.46 10.41 -2.00
CA GLN A 57 -9.16 9.13 -1.87
C GLN A 57 -8.34 7.97 -2.44
N GLY A 58 -7.80 8.13 -3.65
CA GLY A 58 -7.03 7.09 -4.32
C GLY A 58 -5.75 6.72 -3.57
N VAL A 59 -5.00 7.72 -3.08
CA VAL A 59 -3.75 7.46 -2.34
C VAL A 59 -4.02 6.80 -0.98
N ARG A 60 -5.10 7.19 -0.28
CA ARG A 60 -5.50 6.53 0.98
C ARG A 60 -5.88 5.08 0.77
N GLN A 61 -6.65 4.80 -0.28
CA GLN A 61 -7.01 3.43 -0.63
C GLN A 61 -5.77 2.59 -0.96
N ALA A 62 -4.84 3.13 -1.75
CA ALA A 62 -3.60 2.44 -2.08
C ALA A 62 -2.72 2.22 -0.84
N ALA A 63 -2.65 3.18 0.09
CA ALA A 63 -1.95 3.01 1.36
C ALA A 63 -2.56 1.91 2.23
N GLN A 64 -3.89 1.83 2.28
CA GLN A 64 -4.60 0.76 2.98
C GLN A 64 -4.28 -0.61 2.36
N VAL A 65 -4.34 -0.74 1.04
CA VAL A 65 -3.98 -1.99 0.34
C VAL A 65 -2.50 -2.35 0.61
N ASN A 66 -1.60 -1.38 0.61
CA ASN A 66 -0.19 -1.62 0.92
C ASN A 66 0.01 -2.14 2.35
N SER A 67 -0.76 -1.64 3.33
CA SER A 67 -0.77 -2.17 4.70
C SER A 67 -1.26 -3.62 4.74
N GLN A 68 -2.38 -3.90 4.07
CA GLN A 68 -2.93 -5.26 3.98
C GLN A 68 -1.95 -6.23 3.32
N LEU A 69 -1.17 -5.79 2.33
CA LEU A 69 -0.10 -6.58 1.72
C LEU A 69 1.02 -6.90 2.72
N ARG A 70 1.40 -5.95 3.60
CA ARG A 70 2.37 -6.22 4.68
C ARG A 70 1.84 -7.28 5.62
N ASP A 71 0.60 -7.12 6.09
CA ASP A 71 -0.02 -8.04 7.04
C ASP A 71 -0.19 -9.45 6.45
N TYR A 72 -0.59 -9.51 5.18
CA TYR A 72 -0.69 -10.77 4.44
C TYR A 72 0.68 -11.45 4.33
N LEU A 73 1.72 -10.70 3.98
CA LEU A 73 3.07 -11.26 3.89
C LEU A 73 3.56 -11.76 5.26
N LEU A 74 3.39 -10.98 6.32
CA LEU A 74 3.78 -11.35 7.68
C LEU A 74 3.07 -12.63 8.17
N SER A 75 1.78 -12.78 7.88
CA SER A 75 1.00 -13.97 8.26
C SER A 75 1.32 -15.22 7.44
N HIS A 76 2.00 -15.09 6.30
CA HIS A 76 2.28 -16.19 5.36
C HIS A 76 3.77 -16.45 5.14
N THR A 77 4.66 -15.85 5.93
CA THR A 77 6.09 -16.21 5.91
C THR A 77 6.45 -16.96 7.21
N GLN A 78 7.05 -18.15 7.10
CA GLN A 78 7.67 -18.83 8.24
C GLN A 78 8.89 -18.02 8.73
N SER A 79 9.04 -17.92 10.06
CA SER A 79 10.23 -17.34 10.72
C SER A 79 11.46 -18.21 10.53
#